data_AF-A0A094GQV2-F1
#
_entry.id   AF-A0A094GQV2-F1
#
_cell.length_a   1.000
_cell.length_b   1.000
_cell.length_c   1.000
_cell.angle_alpha   90.00
_cell.angle_beta   90.00
_cell.angle_gamma   90.00
#
_symmetry.space_group_name_H-M   'P 1'
#
loop_
_entity.id
_entity.type
_entity.pdbx_description
1 polymer ?
#
loop_
_entity_poly.entity_id
_entity_poly.type
_entity_poly.pdbx_seq_one_letter_code
_entity_poly.pdbx_strand_id
1 'polypeptide(L)'
;MCRDPDYEDDLFEDKLEHNEWDYLKKVCDFLADFSEVTLASERRGASLELVLPQMDFLLTQTEKARDMYKEDPMMRVGVMAAWKKFDKYYALTGRSAAYCAATLFNPAQKKGWIESKWTPKEVEDGMQKVDALWKSRYKLEDTVLAVAASSIPPVSVTTQYPKKKLTNYEKYCKANLEDLMIRETIIDELEQYLQDALEWPGEEPNDLIKWWTANSATRYKHLSKIAIDVLSIPAMAAEPERLFSGAAYTLTKRRNRMKAGTLEMVECLKSWLGGHNTAFMEDN
;
A
#
# COMPACT_ATOMS: atom_id res chain seq x y z
N MET A 1 -33.24 47.30 3.86
CA MET A 1 -32.20 46.52 4.55
C MET A 1 -31.19 47.50 5.10
N CYS A 2 -31.34 47.87 6.37
CA CYS A 2 -30.30 48.59 7.10
C CYS A 2 -29.14 47.61 7.28
N ARG A 3 -27.95 47.92 6.74
CA ARG A 3 -26.73 47.24 7.16
C ARG A 3 -26.44 47.74 8.57
N ASP A 4 -26.21 46.80 9.49
CA ASP A 4 -25.72 47.14 10.83
C ASP A 4 -24.38 47.88 10.66
N PRO A 5 -24.25 49.12 11.15
CA PRO A 5 -22.99 49.86 11.05
C PRO A 5 -21.85 49.19 11.83
N ASP A 6 -22.19 48.40 12.85
CA ASP A 6 -21.23 47.63 13.65
C ASP A 6 -20.67 46.42 12.88
N TYR A 7 -21.33 45.97 11.80
CA TYR A 7 -20.89 44.80 11.02
C TYR A 7 -19.59 45.03 10.24
N GLU A 8 -19.35 46.26 9.77
CA GLU A 8 -18.10 46.59 9.07
C GLU A 8 -16.93 46.77 10.05
N ASP A 9 -17.18 47.29 11.25
CA ASP A 9 -16.16 47.45 12.30
C ASP A 9 -15.75 46.10 12.91
N ASP A 10 -16.70 45.17 13.12
CA ASP A 10 -16.41 43.80 13.57
C ASP A 10 -15.47 43.05 12.58
N LEU A 11 -15.63 43.30 11.27
CA LEU A 11 -14.79 42.70 10.23
C LEU A 11 -13.35 43.25 10.19
N PHE A 12 -13.11 44.45 10.72
CA PHE A 12 -11.76 45.01 10.81
C PHE A 12 -10.97 44.41 11.98
N GLU A 13 -11.62 44.00 13.06
CA GLU A 13 -10.99 43.30 14.18
C GLU A 13 -10.54 41.87 13.80
N ASP A 14 -11.20 41.25 12.82
CA ASP A 14 -10.85 39.92 12.28
C ASP A 14 -9.75 39.95 11.20
N LYS A 15 -9.17 41.13 10.89
CA LYS A 15 -8.17 41.26 9.83
C LYS A 15 -6.79 40.84 10.34
N LEU A 16 -6.23 39.83 9.69
CA LEU A 16 -4.86 39.37 9.94
C LEU A 16 -3.83 40.50 9.81
N GLU A 17 -3.01 40.64 10.84
CA GLU A 17 -1.87 41.54 10.88
C GLU A 17 -0.69 41.03 10.02
N HIS A 18 0.26 41.90 9.69
CA HIS A 18 1.37 41.55 8.78
C HIS A 18 2.27 40.41 9.33
N ASN A 19 2.55 40.42 10.63
CA ASN A 19 3.24 39.37 11.37
C ASN A 19 2.49 38.01 11.31
N GLU A 20 1.15 38.02 11.32
CA GLU A 20 0.32 36.82 11.22
C GLU A 20 0.35 36.27 9.79
N TRP A 21 0.34 37.12 8.77
CA TRP A 21 0.57 36.72 7.38
C TRP A 21 1.95 36.07 7.18
N ASP A 22 3.00 36.64 7.78
CA ASP A 22 4.35 36.07 7.72
C ASP A 22 4.41 34.70 8.42
N TYR A 23 3.74 34.56 9.56
CA TYR A 23 3.61 33.28 10.25
C TYR A 23 2.86 32.24 9.40
N LEU A 24 1.71 32.61 8.82
CA LEU A 24 0.95 31.72 7.94
C LEU A 24 1.77 31.28 6.73
N LYS A 25 2.59 32.17 6.16
CA LYS A 25 3.49 31.82 5.07
C LYS A 25 4.50 30.75 5.49
N LYS A 26 5.13 30.89 6.65
CA LYS A 26 6.05 29.85 7.20
C LYS A 26 5.33 28.51 7.41
N VAL A 27 4.09 28.54 7.89
CA VAL A 27 3.26 27.32 8.06
C VAL A 27 2.96 26.69 6.70
N CYS A 28 2.55 27.46 5.70
CA CYS A 28 2.32 26.97 4.35
C CYS A 28 3.57 26.35 3.73
N ASP A 29 4.72 27.02 3.86
CA ASP A 29 6.00 26.53 3.35
C ASP A 29 6.39 25.20 4.04
N PHE A 30 6.20 25.10 5.36
CA PHE A 30 6.41 23.86 6.10
C PHE A 30 5.46 22.73 5.69
N LEU A 31 4.19 23.05 5.40
CA LEU A 31 3.17 22.08 5.02
C LEU A 31 3.24 21.65 3.55
N ALA A 32 4.04 22.32 2.70
CA ALA A 32 4.16 22.01 1.28
C ALA A 32 4.59 20.55 1.04
N ASP A 33 5.62 20.08 1.75
CA ASP A 33 6.11 18.69 1.66
C ASP A 33 5.03 17.68 2.05
N PHE A 34 4.21 18.01 3.05
CA PHE A 34 3.10 17.17 3.50
C PHE A 34 2.01 17.08 2.44
N SER A 35 1.72 18.20 1.78
CA SER A 35 0.76 18.22 0.68
C SER A 35 1.23 17.33 -0.48
N GLU A 36 2.51 17.39 -0.84
CA GLU A 36 3.08 16.56 -1.91
C GLU A 36 2.99 15.07 -1.58
N VAL A 37 3.42 14.68 -0.37
CA VAL A 37 3.36 13.29 0.09
C VAL A 37 1.92 12.78 0.14
N THR A 38 0.99 13.58 0.67
CA THR A 38 -0.43 13.22 0.73
C THR A 38 -0.98 12.96 -0.66
N LEU A 39 -0.73 13.85 -1.62
CA LEU A 39 -1.16 13.67 -3.00
C LEU A 39 -0.57 12.41 -3.64
N ALA A 40 0.68 12.05 -3.31
CA ALA A 40 1.29 10.81 -3.78
C ALA A 40 0.61 9.57 -3.16
N SER A 41 0.30 9.58 -1.87
CA SER A 41 -0.36 8.48 -1.16
C SER A 41 -1.85 8.33 -1.53
N GLU A 42 -2.49 9.38 -2.03
CA GLU A 42 -3.89 9.35 -2.51
C GLU A 42 -4.04 8.87 -3.95
N ARG A 43 -2.94 8.67 -4.68
CA ARG A 43 -3.00 8.19 -6.07
C ARG A 43 -3.67 6.82 -6.12
N ARG A 44 -4.40 6.58 -7.22
CA ARG A 44 -4.99 5.26 -7.49
C ARG A 44 -3.88 4.21 -7.55
N GLY A 45 -4.04 3.14 -6.79
CA GLY A 45 -3.05 2.06 -6.69
C GLY A 45 -1.85 2.37 -5.79
N ALA A 46 -1.82 3.50 -5.09
CA ALA A 46 -0.81 3.75 -4.06
C ALA A 46 -0.92 2.69 -2.96
N SER A 47 0.19 2.04 -2.67
CA SER A 47 0.20 0.88 -1.78
C SER A 47 1.14 1.09 -0.60
N LEU A 48 1.08 0.14 0.33
CA LEU A 48 1.69 0.21 1.65
C LEU A 48 3.22 0.38 1.60
N GLU A 49 3.88 0.01 0.49
CA GLU A 49 5.32 0.17 0.26
C GLU A 49 5.77 1.62 0.30
N LEU A 50 4.88 2.57 -0.03
CA LEU A 50 5.19 4.00 -0.02
C LEU A 50 5.22 4.55 1.40
N VAL A 51 4.50 3.94 2.34
CA VAL A 51 4.25 4.54 3.67
C VAL A 51 5.54 4.73 4.45
N LEU A 52 6.40 3.71 4.56
CA LEU A 52 7.65 3.82 5.33
C LEU A 52 8.62 4.85 4.72
N PRO A 53 8.92 4.83 3.40
CA PRO A 53 9.69 5.88 2.74
C PRO A 53 9.11 7.29 2.91
N GLN A 54 7.79 7.45 2.78
CA GLN A 54 7.12 8.74 2.92
C GLN A 54 7.20 9.26 4.36
N MET A 55 6.98 8.40 5.36
CA MET A 55 7.11 8.80 6.76
C MET A 55 8.56 9.14 7.13
N ASP A 56 9.55 8.41 6.60
CA ASP A 56 10.98 8.71 6.78
C ASP A 56 11.35 10.07 6.15
N PHE A 57 10.86 10.34 4.95
CA PHE A 57 11.01 11.64 4.29
C PHE A 57 10.41 12.77 5.13
N LEU A 58 9.14 12.64 5.56
CA LEU A 58 8.48 13.67 6.37
C LEU A 58 9.18 13.86 7.72
N LEU A 59 9.66 12.78 8.36
CA LEU A 59 10.44 12.88 9.59
C LEU A 59 11.72 13.70 9.34
N THR A 60 12.46 13.40 8.29
CA THR A 60 13.67 14.15 7.89
C THR A 60 13.36 15.64 7.66
N GLN A 61 12.24 15.96 7.00
CA GLN A 61 11.84 17.35 6.76
C GLN A 61 11.43 18.05 8.07
N THR A 62 10.74 17.36 8.98
CA THR A 62 10.41 17.92 10.31
C THR A 62 11.64 18.17 11.17
N GLU A 63 12.68 17.34 11.07
CA GLU A 63 13.94 17.54 11.79
C GLU A 63 14.71 18.75 11.25
N LYS A 64 14.79 18.91 9.93
CA LYS A 64 15.34 20.12 9.31
C LYS A 64 14.57 21.37 9.74
N ALA A 65 13.25 21.31 9.74
CA ALA A 65 12.40 22.43 10.17
C ALA A 65 12.59 22.75 11.66
N ARG A 66 12.80 21.72 12.51
CA ARG A 66 13.07 21.90 13.94
C ARG A 66 14.33 22.72 14.17
N ASP A 67 15.38 22.42 13.41
CA ASP A 67 16.66 23.10 13.53
C ASP A 67 16.59 24.52 12.93
N MET A 68 15.87 24.68 11.81
CA MET A 68 15.65 25.98 11.16
C MET A 68 14.85 26.95 12.04
N TYR A 69 13.76 26.50 12.65
CA TYR A 69 12.84 27.34 13.44
C TYR A 69 13.13 27.29 14.94
N LYS A 70 14.33 26.87 15.36
CA LYS A 70 14.68 26.70 16.77
C LYS A 70 14.50 27.97 17.61
N GLU A 71 14.76 29.13 17.02
CA GLU A 71 14.65 30.44 17.68
C GLU A 71 13.31 31.15 17.38
N ASP A 72 12.43 30.58 16.55
CA ASP A 72 11.10 31.10 16.27
C ASP A 72 10.07 30.47 17.24
N PRO A 73 9.57 31.20 18.26
CA PRO A 73 8.73 30.59 19.30
C PRO A 73 7.42 30.03 18.76
N MET A 74 6.85 30.64 17.72
CA MET A 74 5.57 30.24 17.14
C MET A 74 5.74 28.97 16.30
N MET A 75 6.69 28.97 15.36
CA MET A 75 6.94 27.81 14.51
C MET A 75 7.48 26.62 15.28
N ARG A 76 8.38 26.84 16.24
CA ARG A 76 9.00 25.76 17.02
C ARG A 76 7.97 24.86 17.71
N VAL A 77 6.90 25.44 18.27
CA VAL A 77 5.87 24.67 18.97
C VAL A 77 5.14 23.75 17.97
N GLY A 78 4.73 24.29 16.82
CA GLY A 78 4.05 23.53 15.77
C GLY A 78 4.93 22.41 15.20
N VAL A 79 6.18 22.72 14.86
CA VAL A 79 7.13 21.74 14.30
C VAL A 79 7.45 20.64 15.31
N MET A 80 7.67 20.96 16.58
CA MET A 80 7.89 19.95 17.63
C MET A 80 6.67 19.05 17.84
N ALA A 81 5.46 19.60 17.74
CA ALA A 81 4.23 18.81 17.81
C ALA A 81 4.08 17.88 16.59
N ALA A 82 4.42 18.35 15.39
CA ALA A 82 4.45 17.54 14.17
C ALA A 82 5.47 16.40 14.29
N TRP A 83 6.72 16.70 14.66
CA TRP A 83 7.78 15.70 14.84
C TRP A 83 7.36 14.61 15.84
N LYS A 84 6.83 15.00 17.02
CA LYS A 84 6.33 14.04 18.02
C LYS A 84 5.21 13.14 17.48
N LYS A 85 4.33 13.66 16.62
CA LYS A 85 3.30 12.84 15.97
C LYS A 85 3.94 11.85 15.00
N PHE A 86 4.85 12.29 14.14
CA PHE A 86 5.49 11.40 13.16
C PHE A 86 6.31 10.31 13.84
N ASP A 87 7.14 10.64 14.82
CA ASP A 87 7.89 9.68 15.62
C ASP A 87 6.96 8.61 16.23
N LYS A 88 5.86 9.06 16.87
CA LYS A 88 4.85 8.16 17.41
C LYS A 88 4.25 7.24 16.35
N TYR A 89 3.78 7.77 15.23
CA TYR A 89 3.10 6.96 14.21
C TYR A 89 4.08 6.06 13.45
N TYR A 90 5.32 6.49 13.27
CA TYR A 90 6.38 5.66 12.69
C TYR A 90 6.60 4.43 13.56
N ALA A 91 6.73 4.60 14.88
CA ALA A 91 6.85 3.48 15.81
C ALA A 91 5.63 2.54 15.79
N LEU A 92 4.42 3.05 15.48
CA LEU A 92 3.22 2.22 15.35
C LEU A 92 3.24 1.31 14.12
N THR A 93 4.00 1.65 13.06
CA THR A 93 4.13 0.79 11.87
C THR A 93 4.73 -0.57 12.23
N GLY A 94 5.65 -0.61 13.20
CA GLY A 94 6.25 -1.85 13.71
C GLY A 94 5.25 -2.81 14.40
N ARG A 95 4.00 -2.40 14.65
CA ARG A 95 2.96 -3.29 15.20
C ARG A 95 2.49 -4.36 14.21
N SER A 96 2.65 -4.12 12.92
CA SER A 96 2.22 -5.03 11.86
C SER A 96 3.40 -5.41 10.98
N ALA A 97 3.49 -6.68 10.60
CA ALA A 97 4.44 -7.16 9.60
C ALA A 97 4.20 -6.51 8.23
N ALA A 98 2.98 -6.02 7.96
CA ALA A 98 2.58 -5.56 6.63
C ALA A 98 3.43 -4.40 6.10
N TYR A 99 3.75 -3.39 6.94
CA TYR A 99 4.57 -2.25 6.52
C TYR A 99 5.99 -2.70 6.16
N CYS A 100 6.61 -3.49 7.03
CA CYS A 100 7.94 -4.05 6.79
C CYS A 100 7.95 -4.95 5.55
N ALA A 101 6.93 -5.81 5.39
CA ALA A 101 6.80 -6.71 4.25
C ALA A 101 6.62 -5.93 2.93
N ALA A 102 5.82 -4.87 2.90
CA ALA A 102 5.57 -4.10 1.70
C ALA A 102 6.86 -3.43 1.18
N THR A 103 7.63 -2.82 2.08
CA THR A 103 8.95 -2.26 1.74
C THR A 103 9.94 -3.36 1.35
N LEU A 104 9.91 -4.51 2.04
CA LEU A 104 10.79 -5.64 1.72
C LEU A 104 10.49 -6.19 0.33
N PHE A 105 9.22 -6.28 -0.07
CA PHE A 105 8.79 -6.80 -1.37
C PHE A 105 8.92 -5.78 -2.51
N ASN A 106 9.42 -4.57 -2.24
CA ASN A 106 9.84 -3.67 -3.30
C ASN A 106 11.23 -4.08 -3.82
N PRO A 107 11.35 -4.59 -5.07
CA PRO A 107 12.60 -5.10 -5.60
C PRO A 107 13.70 -4.05 -5.77
N ALA A 108 13.36 -2.75 -5.73
CA ALA A 108 14.33 -1.66 -5.79
C ALA A 108 14.91 -1.29 -4.41
N GLN A 109 14.28 -1.73 -3.33
CA GLN A 109 14.64 -1.37 -1.95
C GLN A 109 15.09 -2.59 -1.13
N LYS A 110 14.23 -3.62 -1.07
CA LYS A 110 14.40 -4.84 -0.29
C LYS A 110 14.85 -4.56 1.16
N LYS A 111 15.66 -5.47 1.71
CA LYS A 111 16.22 -5.35 3.05
C LYS A 111 17.21 -4.19 3.17
N GLY A 112 17.90 -3.82 2.09
CA GLY A 112 18.92 -2.77 2.10
C GLY A 112 18.38 -1.40 2.51
N TRP A 113 17.16 -1.05 2.08
CA TRP A 113 16.52 0.19 2.55
C TRP A 113 16.23 0.16 4.04
N ILE A 114 15.69 -0.96 4.55
CA ILE A 114 15.34 -1.14 5.96
C ILE A 114 16.60 -1.05 6.83
N GLU A 115 17.68 -1.74 6.45
CA GLU A 115 18.97 -1.70 7.15
C GLU A 115 19.60 -0.30 7.16
N SER A 116 19.30 0.53 6.16
CA SER A 116 19.81 1.91 6.10
C SER A 116 19.10 2.87 7.05
N LYS A 117 17.87 2.52 7.50
CA LYS A 117 16.99 3.40 8.28
C LYS A 117 16.74 2.94 9.69
N TRP A 118 16.72 1.64 9.93
CA TRP A 118 16.35 1.04 11.20
C TRP A 118 17.57 0.63 12.01
N THR A 119 17.42 0.59 13.33
CA THR A 119 18.43 0.00 14.21
C THR A 119 18.50 -1.52 13.99
N PRO A 120 19.65 -2.17 14.26
CA PRO A 120 19.78 -3.62 14.07
C PRO A 120 18.69 -4.46 14.76
N LYS A 121 18.22 -3.99 15.93
CA LYS A 121 17.14 -4.63 16.69
C LYS A 121 15.78 -4.51 15.98
N GLU A 122 15.48 -3.36 15.39
CA GLU A 122 14.24 -3.14 14.64
C GLU A 122 14.24 -3.92 13.32
N VAL A 123 15.40 -4.00 12.65
CA VAL A 123 15.57 -4.86 11.47
C VAL A 123 15.28 -6.31 11.85
N GLU A 124 15.88 -6.80 12.93
CA GLU A 124 15.66 -8.17 13.40
C GLU A 124 14.18 -8.45 13.73
N ASP A 125 13.53 -7.59 14.51
CA ASP A 125 12.11 -7.73 14.87
C ASP A 125 11.19 -7.68 13.63
N GLY A 126 11.45 -6.76 12.70
CA GLY A 126 10.72 -6.66 11.44
C GLY A 126 10.86 -7.91 10.58
N MET A 127 12.10 -8.39 10.39
CA MET A 127 12.38 -9.58 9.60
C MET A 127 11.76 -10.83 10.23
N GLN A 128 11.82 -10.99 11.56
CA GLN A 128 11.16 -12.09 12.26
C GLN A 128 9.64 -12.08 12.05
N LYS A 129 9.01 -10.90 12.05
CA LYS A 129 7.57 -10.76 11.79
C LYS A 129 7.20 -11.10 10.34
N VAL A 130 8.00 -10.65 9.36
CA VAL A 130 7.79 -10.99 7.94
C VAL A 130 7.99 -12.49 7.71
N ASP A 131 9.02 -13.09 8.29
CA ASP A 131 9.27 -14.52 8.23
C ASP A 131 8.13 -15.33 8.88
N ALA A 132 7.61 -14.90 10.02
CA ALA A 132 6.44 -15.51 10.66
C ALA A 132 5.18 -15.39 9.78
N LEU A 133 4.95 -14.23 9.15
CA LEU A 133 3.85 -14.02 8.21
C LEU A 133 3.96 -14.96 7.01
N TRP A 134 5.15 -15.03 6.41
CA TRP A 134 5.48 -15.91 5.29
C TRP A 134 5.25 -17.39 5.62
N LYS A 135 5.80 -17.86 6.74
CA LYS A 135 5.71 -19.27 7.16
C LYS A 135 4.30 -19.68 7.56
N SER A 136 3.58 -18.82 8.30
CA SER A 136 2.28 -19.18 8.88
C SER A 136 1.13 -19.24 7.86
N ARG A 137 1.17 -18.36 6.85
CA ARG A 137 0.05 -18.21 5.90
C ARG A 137 0.30 -18.82 4.53
N TYR A 138 1.54 -18.78 4.03
CA TYR A 138 1.81 -19.13 2.64
C TYR A 138 2.63 -20.41 2.51
N LYS A 139 3.66 -20.62 3.35
CA LYS A 139 4.46 -21.86 3.33
C LYS A 139 3.66 -23.10 3.73
N LEU A 140 2.73 -22.97 4.69
CA LEU A 140 1.88 -24.07 5.16
C LEU A 140 0.75 -24.41 4.19
N GLU A 141 0.12 -23.41 3.55
CA GLU A 141 -0.90 -23.65 2.53
C GLU A 141 -0.34 -24.48 1.37
N ASP A 142 0.90 -24.24 0.96
CA ASP A 142 1.52 -25.03 -0.11
C ASP A 142 1.82 -26.47 0.31
N THR A 143 2.21 -26.75 1.57
CA THR A 143 2.30 -28.15 2.03
C THR A 143 0.95 -28.86 1.99
N VAL A 144 -0.14 -28.17 2.34
CA VAL A 144 -1.48 -28.76 2.34
C VAL A 144 -2.03 -28.91 0.92
N LEU A 145 -1.83 -27.91 0.04
CA LEU A 145 -2.24 -27.94 -1.37
C LEU A 145 -1.43 -28.94 -2.20
N ALA A 146 -0.12 -29.09 -1.95
CA ALA A 146 0.70 -30.10 -2.63
C ALA A 146 0.28 -31.52 -2.22
N VAL A 147 0.04 -31.76 -0.92
CA VAL A 147 -0.48 -33.04 -0.41
C VAL A 147 -1.88 -33.33 -0.93
N ALA A 148 -2.75 -32.31 -1.01
CA ALA A 148 -4.10 -32.44 -1.55
C ALA A 148 -4.09 -32.68 -3.08
N ALA A 149 -3.25 -31.99 -3.85
CA ALA A 149 -3.11 -32.18 -5.29
C ALA A 149 -2.58 -33.59 -5.64
N SER A 150 -1.73 -34.16 -4.78
CA SER A 150 -1.32 -35.57 -4.90
C SER A 150 -2.42 -36.56 -4.54
N SER A 151 -3.48 -36.12 -3.87
CA SER A 151 -4.60 -36.96 -3.39
C SER A 151 -5.86 -36.85 -4.27
N ILE A 152 -5.92 -35.90 -5.20
CA ILE A 152 -7.05 -35.76 -6.14
C ILE A 152 -6.82 -36.71 -7.33
N PRO A 153 -7.70 -37.70 -7.58
CA PRO A 153 -7.63 -38.51 -8.79
C PRO A 153 -7.83 -37.60 -10.01
N PRO A 154 -7.02 -37.75 -11.09
CA PRO A 154 -7.10 -36.85 -12.23
C PRO A 154 -8.51 -36.91 -12.85
N VAL A 155 -9.19 -35.76 -12.86
CA VAL A 155 -10.42 -35.57 -13.62
C VAL A 155 -10.10 -35.84 -15.08
N SER A 156 -10.74 -36.89 -15.62
CA SER A 156 -10.51 -37.35 -16.98
C SER A 156 -11.11 -36.36 -17.97
N VAL A 157 -10.35 -35.34 -18.36
CA VAL A 157 -10.67 -34.53 -19.53
C VAL A 157 -10.31 -35.37 -20.76
N THR A 158 -11.34 -35.85 -21.46
CA THR A 158 -11.26 -36.61 -22.71
C THR A 158 -10.66 -35.76 -23.81
N THR A 159 -9.33 -35.65 -23.85
CA THR A 159 -8.59 -35.24 -25.04
C THR A 159 -8.22 -36.50 -25.81
N GLN A 160 -8.79 -36.65 -27.01
CA GLN A 160 -8.55 -37.75 -27.96
C GLN A 160 -7.17 -37.63 -28.64
N TYR A 161 -6.09 -37.56 -27.85
CA TYR A 161 -4.74 -37.77 -28.35
C TYR A 161 -4.14 -38.98 -27.63
N PRO A 162 -3.47 -39.91 -28.34
CA PRO A 162 -2.89 -41.09 -27.71
C PRO A 162 -1.77 -40.66 -26.76
N LYS A 163 -2.06 -40.58 -25.45
CA LYS A 163 -1.06 -40.36 -24.42
C LYS A 163 -0.08 -41.53 -24.45
N LYS A 164 1.17 -41.27 -24.83
CA LYS A 164 2.27 -42.24 -24.75
C LYS A 164 2.30 -42.80 -23.32
N LYS A 165 2.09 -44.12 -23.16
CA LYS A 165 2.18 -44.77 -21.85
C LYS A 165 3.62 -44.61 -21.34
N LEU A 166 3.79 -43.87 -20.25
CA LEU A 166 5.09 -43.74 -19.60
C LEU A 166 5.53 -45.12 -19.09
N THR A 167 6.78 -45.45 -19.38
CA THR A 167 7.49 -46.62 -18.84
C THR A 167 7.65 -46.50 -17.33
N ASN A 168 7.88 -47.62 -16.65
CA ASN A 168 8.13 -47.61 -15.20
C ASN A 168 9.38 -46.79 -14.82
N TYR A 169 10.37 -46.73 -15.71
CA TYR A 169 11.56 -45.90 -15.53
C TYR A 169 11.23 -44.41 -15.62
N GLU A 170 10.45 -43.96 -16.60
CA GLU A 170 10.02 -42.56 -16.70
C GLU A 170 9.14 -42.13 -15.51
N LYS A 171 8.32 -43.05 -14.96
CA LYS A 171 7.56 -42.81 -13.72
C LYS A 171 8.46 -42.65 -12.50
N TYR A 172 9.49 -43.49 -12.37
CA TYR A 172 10.49 -43.39 -11.30
C TYR A 172 11.27 -42.08 -11.39
N CYS A 173 11.74 -41.71 -12.60
CA CYS A 173 12.43 -40.44 -12.82
C CYS A 173 11.52 -39.24 -12.49
N LYS A 174 10.24 -39.28 -12.90
CA LYS A 174 9.28 -38.22 -12.58
C LYS A 174 9.02 -38.09 -11.08
N ALA A 175 8.81 -39.20 -10.37
CA ALA A 175 8.59 -39.19 -8.93
C ALA A 175 9.84 -38.70 -8.15
N ASN A 176 11.04 -39.09 -8.58
CA ASN A 176 12.28 -38.56 -8.00
C ASN A 176 12.48 -37.06 -8.31
N LEU A 177 12.11 -36.61 -9.52
CA LEU A 177 12.15 -35.20 -9.87
C LEU A 177 11.16 -34.39 -9.04
N GLU A 178 9.95 -34.91 -8.82
CA GLU A 178 8.95 -34.30 -7.95
C GLU A 178 9.43 -34.24 -6.49
N ASP A 179 10.05 -35.31 -5.95
CA ASP A 179 10.65 -35.30 -4.60
C ASP A 179 11.82 -34.30 -4.50
N LEU A 180 12.65 -34.20 -5.55
CA LEU A 180 13.74 -33.21 -5.63
C LEU A 180 13.22 -31.78 -5.73
N MET A 181 12.17 -31.53 -6.52
CA MET A 181 11.52 -30.23 -6.63
C MET A 181 10.87 -29.82 -5.31
N ILE A 182 10.27 -30.76 -4.57
CA ILE A 182 9.76 -30.52 -3.21
C ILE A 182 10.90 -30.16 -2.25
N ARG A 183 12.06 -30.82 -2.37
CA ARG A 183 13.26 -30.48 -1.57
C ARG A 183 13.88 -29.14 -1.97
N GLU A 184 13.85 -28.75 -3.24
CA GLU A 184 14.29 -27.44 -3.72
C GLU A 184 13.34 -26.32 -3.28
N THR A 185 12.03 -26.57 -3.17
CA THR A 185 11.09 -25.60 -2.54
C THR A 185 11.34 -25.39 -1.05
N ILE A 186 12.28 -26.12 -0.43
CA ILE A 186 12.79 -25.83 0.92
C ILE A 186 13.79 -24.65 0.90
N ILE A 187 14.39 -24.32 -0.25
CA ILE A 187 15.09 -23.04 -0.43
C ILE A 187 14.06 -21.96 -0.19
N ASP A 188 14.30 -21.16 0.84
CA ASP A 188 13.39 -20.10 1.21
C ASP A 188 13.36 -19.08 0.07
N GLU A 189 12.29 -19.07 -0.75
CA GLU A 189 12.14 -18.12 -1.86
C GLU A 189 12.36 -16.68 -1.38
N LEU A 190 12.00 -16.41 -0.12
CA LEU A 190 12.30 -15.15 0.56
C LEU A 190 13.81 -14.90 0.63
N GLU A 191 14.60 -15.85 1.13
CA GLU A 191 16.06 -15.73 1.22
C GLU A 191 16.69 -15.53 -0.17
N GLN A 192 16.24 -16.31 -1.17
CA GLN A 192 16.69 -16.14 -2.55
C GLN A 192 16.39 -14.72 -3.07
N TYR A 193 15.17 -14.24 -2.88
CA TYR A 193 14.76 -12.91 -3.29
C TYR A 193 15.59 -11.81 -2.62
N LEU A 194 15.95 -11.98 -1.35
CA LEU A 194 16.78 -11.02 -0.61
C LEU A 194 18.24 -10.99 -1.07
N GLN A 195 18.76 -12.11 -1.60
CA GLN A 195 20.10 -12.20 -2.17
C GLN A 195 20.17 -11.71 -3.62
N ASP A 196 19.06 -11.78 -4.34
CA ASP A 196 19.00 -11.31 -5.72
C ASP A 196 19.25 -9.79 -5.83
N ALA A 197 19.83 -9.36 -6.96
CA ALA A 197 20.11 -7.95 -7.22
C ALA A 197 18.85 -7.06 -7.13
N LEU A 198 19.06 -5.78 -6.86
CA LEU A 198 17.99 -4.78 -6.90
C LEU A 198 17.52 -4.60 -8.35
N GLU A 199 16.21 -4.56 -8.53
CA GLU A 199 15.57 -4.34 -9.83
C GLU A 199 14.58 -3.19 -9.72
N TRP A 200 14.57 -2.30 -10.72
CA TRP A 200 13.62 -1.21 -10.79
C TRP A 200 12.28 -1.71 -11.37
N PRO A 201 11.18 -1.72 -10.61
CA PRO A 201 9.91 -2.26 -11.09
C PRO A 201 9.18 -1.31 -12.05
N GLY A 202 9.43 -0.01 -11.97
CA GLY A 202 8.70 1.04 -12.70
C GLY A 202 8.41 2.25 -11.81
N GLU A 203 7.77 3.27 -12.39
CA GLU A 203 7.38 4.51 -11.68
C GLU A 203 5.91 4.52 -11.25
N GLU A 204 5.06 3.72 -11.91
CA GLU A 204 3.63 3.71 -11.63
C GLU A 204 3.30 2.81 -10.44
N PRO A 205 2.30 3.15 -9.61
CA PRO A 205 1.96 2.36 -8.42
C PRO A 205 1.68 0.88 -8.71
N ASN A 206 1.07 0.60 -9.86
CA ASN A 206 0.71 -0.77 -10.25
C ASN A 206 1.88 -1.58 -10.84
N ASP A 207 3.04 -0.97 -11.07
CA ASP A 207 4.19 -1.65 -11.69
C ASP A 207 4.82 -2.68 -10.75
N LEU A 208 4.77 -2.46 -9.43
CA LEU A 208 5.18 -3.45 -8.43
C LEU A 208 4.38 -4.75 -8.54
N ILE A 209 3.05 -4.63 -8.61
CA ILE A 209 2.16 -5.80 -8.76
C ILE A 209 2.41 -6.49 -10.11
N LYS A 210 2.61 -5.72 -11.19
CA LYS A 210 2.96 -6.29 -12.51
C LYS A 210 4.29 -7.04 -12.47
N TRP A 211 5.31 -6.50 -11.79
CA TRP A 211 6.62 -7.13 -11.66
C TRP A 211 6.51 -8.47 -10.90
N TRP A 212 5.77 -8.50 -9.78
CA TRP A 212 5.52 -9.74 -9.04
C TRP A 212 4.70 -10.74 -9.85
N THR A 213 3.69 -10.27 -10.58
CA THR A 213 2.88 -11.11 -11.47
C THR A 213 3.72 -11.73 -12.58
N ALA A 214 4.62 -10.97 -13.22
CA ALA A 214 5.52 -11.46 -14.26
C ALA A 214 6.52 -12.51 -13.74
N ASN A 215 7.01 -12.35 -12.50
CA ASN A 215 7.97 -13.25 -11.89
C ASN A 215 7.33 -14.44 -11.13
N SER A 216 5.99 -14.45 -11.01
CA SER A 216 5.24 -15.50 -10.30
C SER A 216 5.37 -16.87 -10.96
N ALA A 217 5.45 -16.94 -12.29
CA ALA A 217 5.53 -18.22 -13.01
C ALA A 217 6.94 -18.79 -13.08
N THR A 218 7.97 -17.96 -12.84
CA THR A 218 9.37 -18.29 -13.17
C THR A 218 10.27 -18.38 -11.95
N ARG A 219 10.32 -17.33 -11.11
CA ARG A 219 11.31 -17.18 -10.03
C ARG A 219 10.70 -17.33 -8.64
N TYR A 220 9.51 -16.77 -8.43
CA TYR A 220 8.94 -16.60 -7.09
C TYR A 220 7.50 -17.08 -7.06
N LYS A 221 7.30 -18.39 -7.16
CA LYS A 221 5.96 -18.98 -7.32
C LYS A 221 5.08 -18.77 -6.10
N HIS A 222 5.66 -18.86 -4.91
CA HIS A 222 4.92 -18.81 -3.67
C HIS A 222 5.07 -17.43 -3.03
N LEU A 223 6.27 -16.85 -3.10
CA LEU A 223 6.55 -15.51 -2.55
C LEU A 223 5.77 -14.41 -3.29
N SER A 224 5.49 -14.57 -4.59
CA SER A 224 4.66 -13.61 -5.32
C SER A 224 3.24 -13.51 -4.77
N LYS A 225 2.67 -14.57 -4.18
CA LYS A 225 1.31 -14.53 -3.59
C LYS A 225 1.26 -13.56 -2.41
N ILE A 226 2.17 -13.73 -1.44
CA ILE A 226 2.24 -12.84 -0.27
C ILE A 226 2.63 -11.42 -0.69
N ALA A 227 3.55 -11.27 -1.65
CA ALA A 227 3.94 -9.96 -2.13
C ALA A 227 2.76 -9.23 -2.76
N ILE A 228 1.99 -9.88 -3.63
CA ILE A 228 0.79 -9.30 -4.25
C ILE A 228 -0.26 -8.97 -3.18
N ASP A 229 -0.52 -9.86 -2.21
CA ASP A 229 -1.49 -9.61 -1.14
C ASP A 229 -1.13 -8.38 -0.31
N VAL A 230 0.14 -8.26 0.09
CA VAL A 230 0.64 -7.12 0.87
C VAL A 230 0.68 -5.84 0.05
N LEU A 231 1.15 -5.91 -1.20
CA LEU A 231 1.23 -4.77 -2.13
C LEU A 231 -0.12 -4.38 -2.74
N SER A 232 -1.19 -5.12 -2.46
CA SER A 232 -2.56 -4.71 -2.82
C SER A 232 -3.24 -3.92 -1.70
N ILE A 233 -2.61 -3.80 -0.54
CA ILE A 233 -3.14 -3.00 0.58
C ILE A 233 -2.94 -1.52 0.25
N PRO A 234 -4.02 -0.72 0.13
CA PRO A 234 -3.88 0.69 -0.18
C PRO A 234 -3.14 1.44 0.94
N ALA A 235 -2.30 2.41 0.57
CA ALA A 235 -1.56 3.23 1.53
C ALA A 235 -2.49 4.01 2.46
N MET A 236 -3.63 4.49 1.93
CA MET A 236 -4.63 5.29 2.64
C MET A 236 -6.06 4.90 2.24
N ALA A 237 -7.04 5.28 3.06
CA ALA A 237 -8.46 5.09 2.79
C ALA A 237 -9.03 6.06 1.72
N ALA A 238 -8.18 6.66 0.89
CA ALA A 238 -8.56 7.67 -0.10
C ALA A 238 -9.50 7.12 -1.18
N GLU A 239 -9.34 5.86 -1.60
CA GLU A 239 -10.26 5.24 -2.57
C GLU A 239 -11.69 5.08 -2.03
N PRO A 240 -11.90 4.47 -0.84
CA PRO A 240 -13.20 4.51 -0.16
C PRO A 240 -13.76 5.93 0.00
N GLU A 241 -12.95 6.90 0.44
CA GLU A 241 -13.41 8.29 0.63
C GLU A 241 -13.86 8.95 -0.68
N ARG A 242 -13.14 8.72 -1.78
CA ARG A 242 -13.54 9.16 -3.12
C ARG A 242 -14.86 8.51 -3.54
N LEU A 243 -15.03 7.22 -3.27
CA LEU A 243 -16.28 6.51 -3.55
C LEU A 243 -17.44 7.06 -2.72
N PHE A 244 -17.25 7.32 -1.42
CA PHE A 244 -18.29 7.89 -0.56
C PHE A 244 -18.63 9.34 -0.93
N SER A 245 -17.62 10.13 -1.30
CA SER A 245 -17.83 11.49 -1.80
C SER A 245 -18.62 11.47 -3.12
N GLY A 246 -18.30 10.54 -4.02
CA GLY A 246 -19.07 10.26 -5.24
C GLY A 246 -20.51 9.84 -4.93
N ALA A 247 -20.69 8.93 -3.98
CA ALA A 247 -22.01 8.45 -3.57
C ALA A 247 -22.88 9.56 -2.95
N ALA A 248 -22.29 10.58 -2.33
CA ALA A 248 -23.01 11.76 -1.85
C ALA A 248 -23.65 12.56 -3.00
N TYR A 249 -23.03 12.57 -4.19
CA TYR A 249 -23.68 13.13 -5.39
C TYR A 249 -24.82 12.25 -5.90
N THR A 250 -24.72 10.92 -5.76
CA THR A 250 -25.83 10.00 -6.10
C THR A 250 -27.03 10.18 -5.15
N LEU A 251 -26.76 10.37 -3.86
CA LEU A 251 -27.74 10.68 -2.81
C LEU A 251 -27.89 12.20 -2.61
N THR A 252 -28.38 12.91 -3.63
CA THR A 252 -28.69 14.34 -3.43
C THR A 252 -29.81 14.54 -2.40
N LYS A 253 -29.90 15.73 -1.82
CA LYS A 253 -31.00 16.13 -0.90
C LYS A 253 -32.41 15.88 -1.49
N ARG A 254 -32.54 15.87 -2.82
CA ARG A 254 -33.80 15.59 -3.55
C ARG A 254 -34.00 14.11 -3.90
N ARG A 255 -32.93 13.31 -3.93
CA ARG A 255 -32.94 11.87 -4.28
C ARG A 255 -32.52 10.99 -3.08
N ASN A 256 -33.02 11.30 -1.89
CA ASN A 256 -32.67 10.61 -0.63
C ASN A 256 -33.50 9.35 -0.32
N ARG A 257 -34.44 8.97 -1.21
CA ARG A 257 -35.30 7.77 -1.03
C ARG A 257 -34.68 6.47 -1.56
N MET A 258 -33.42 6.50 -2.00
CA MET A 258 -32.71 5.31 -2.47
C MET A 258 -32.31 4.41 -1.29
N LYS A 259 -32.57 3.11 -1.40
CA LYS A 259 -32.14 2.13 -0.38
C LYS A 259 -30.63 1.91 -0.45
N ALA A 260 -30.00 1.63 0.69
CA ALA A 260 -28.56 1.39 0.77
C ALA A 260 -28.06 0.32 -0.22
N GLY A 261 -28.76 -0.82 -0.35
CA GLY A 261 -28.37 -1.86 -1.31
C GLY A 261 -28.44 -1.42 -2.78
N THR A 262 -29.37 -0.53 -3.13
CA THR A 262 -29.43 0.03 -4.50
C THR A 262 -28.27 0.99 -4.75
N LEU A 263 -27.90 1.80 -3.75
CA LEU A 263 -26.74 2.68 -3.83
C LEU A 263 -25.45 1.88 -4.02
N GLU A 264 -25.27 0.83 -3.22
CA GLU A 264 -24.12 -0.08 -3.33
C GLU A 264 -24.01 -0.67 -4.75
N MET A 265 -25.11 -1.20 -5.30
CA MET A 265 -25.12 -1.72 -6.68
C MET A 265 -24.71 -0.65 -7.71
N VAL A 266 -25.22 0.59 -7.57
CA VAL A 266 -24.89 1.69 -8.48
C VAL A 266 -23.42 2.06 -8.40
N GLU A 267 -22.86 2.21 -7.20
CA GLU A 267 -21.44 2.56 -7.03
C GLU A 267 -20.52 1.41 -7.48
N CYS A 268 -20.87 0.15 -7.23
CA CYS A 268 -20.14 -1.01 -7.77
C CYS A 268 -20.14 -1.03 -9.30
N LEU A 269 -21.30 -0.80 -9.93
CA LEU A 269 -21.42 -0.75 -11.39
C LEU A 269 -20.57 0.39 -11.98
N LYS A 270 -20.58 1.58 -11.37
CA LYS A 270 -19.73 2.70 -11.79
C LYS A 270 -18.25 2.33 -11.72
N SER A 271 -17.82 1.70 -10.62
CA SER A 271 -16.45 1.26 -10.42
C SER A 271 -16.03 0.24 -11.49
N TRP A 272 -16.85 -0.77 -11.76
CA TRP A 272 -16.54 -1.82 -12.74
C TRP A 272 -16.56 -1.33 -14.19
N LEU A 273 -17.44 -0.38 -14.53
CA LEU A 273 -17.52 0.21 -15.86
C LEU A 273 -16.41 1.24 -16.12
N GLY A 274 -15.53 1.51 -15.15
CA GLY A 274 -14.45 2.49 -15.26
C GLY A 274 -14.93 3.94 -15.30
N GLY A 275 -16.20 4.19 -14.98
CA GLY A 275 -16.85 5.48 -15.13
C GLY A 275 -16.74 6.33 -13.87
N HIS A 276 -15.68 7.14 -13.76
CA HIS A 276 -15.68 8.31 -12.88
C HIS A 276 -16.58 9.45 -13.39
N ASN A 277 -17.20 9.29 -14.57
CA ASN A 277 -17.88 10.35 -15.29
C ASN A 277 -19.34 10.05 -15.69
N THR A 278 -20.04 9.13 -15.01
CA THR A 278 -21.50 9.03 -15.17
C THR A 278 -22.20 9.80 -14.06
N ALA A 279 -22.01 11.12 -14.08
CA ALA A 279 -23.16 11.98 -13.82
C ALA A 279 -24.20 11.57 -14.87
N PHE A 280 -25.28 10.94 -14.42
CA PHE A 280 -26.54 11.01 -15.16
C PHE A 280 -26.96 12.48 -15.14
N MET A 281 -26.29 13.29 -15.97
CA MET A 281 -26.90 14.45 -16.61
C MET A 281 -27.95 13.85 -17.54
N GLU A 282 -29.12 13.57 -17.00
CA GLU A 282 -30.32 13.59 -17.84
C GLU A 282 -30.72 15.05 -17.95
N ASP A 283 -30.51 15.58 -19.15
CA ASP A 283 -31.22 16.73 -19.67
C ASP A 283 -32.74 16.55 -19.43
N ASN A 284 -33.33 17.52 -18.73
CA ASN A 284 -34.65 18.09 -18.99
C ASN A 284 -34.87 19.34 -18.13
#